data_AF-A0A7U9MV86-F1
#
_entry.id   AF-A0A7U9MV86-F1
#
_cell.length_a   1.000
_cell.length_b   1.000
_cell.length_c   1.000
_cell.angle_alpha   90.00
_cell.angle_beta   90.00
_cell.angle_gamma   90.00
#
_symmetry.space_group_name_H-M   'P 1'
#
loop_
_entity.id
_entity.type
_entity.pdbx_description
1 polymer ?
#
loop_
_entity_poly.entity_id
_entity_poly.type
_entity_poly.pdbx_seq_one_letter_code
_entity_poly.pdbx_strand_id
1 'polypeptide(L)'
;MEPTGKEKKVFVIRVVIFFAVFLCLFLVINRVFLYKDNNFYNYVNYMSQPEESIDILVMGSSHSIDAVDSMELGEALEQEYGVHVSVFNMSITSMRIEQIAYRLQEAVKNQSPKLLVIETFSFAPMELSNDEVVRRYALDYMPLSTEKIKFIFENVEEGKSSFFVPFIKYHTRWGELEADDFRALSRKWLGSTSSSYGMRVGRKADYEGEWDDYFLQDFSSISGKIEIDGGQKESVDSILETAEKNGIKVLFLSVPYKVQMSLPSTELIQYNNYIRENYVDGENVFLLDMNAMMNSLGWGYEYMQDEGHVNDDGRKIVMKYLTEYIGENLKNCFIN
;
A
#
# COMPACT_ATOMS: atom_id res chain seq x y z
N MET A 1 -35.00 32.67 39.79
CA MET A 1 -35.55 31.37 40.24
C MET A 1 -34.52 30.31 39.87
N GLU A 2 -34.07 29.51 40.84
CA GLU A 2 -33.20 28.38 40.52
C GLU A 2 -34.00 27.32 39.74
N PRO A 3 -33.41 26.72 38.69
CA PRO A 3 -34.11 25.70 37.91
C PRO A 3 -34.43 24.49 38.78
N THR A 4 -35.67 24.01 38.67
CA THR A 4 -36.16 22.81 39.34
C THR A 4 -35.34 21.58 38.94
N GLY A 5 -35.35 20.53 39.77
CA GLY A 5 -34.66 19.27 39.45
C GLY A 5 -35.09 18.66 38.10
N LYS A 6 -36.32 18.93 37.64
CA LYS A 6 -36.82 18.52 36.32
C LYS A 6 -36.25 19.38 35.19
N GLU A 7 -36.17 20.70 35.37
CA GLU A 7 -35.58 21.62 34.39
C GLU A 7 -34.07 21.37 34.21
N LYS A 8 -33.35 21.10 35.31
CA LYS A 8 -31.93 20.69 35.26
C LYS A 8 -31.74 19.40 34.46
N LYS A 9 -32.59 18.38 34.66
CA LYS A 9 -32.55 17.12 33.89
C LYS A 9 -32.84 17.34 32.40
N VAL A 10 -33.85 18.12 32.06
CA VAL A 10 -34.19 18.43 30.66
C VAL A 10 -33.05 19.20 29.98
N PHE A 11 -32.42 20.14 30.67
CA PHE A 11 -31.26 20.86 30.15
C PHE A 11 -30.08 19.92 29.84
N VAL A 12 -29.71 19.04 30.79
CA VAL A 12 -28.64 18.06 30.59
C VAL A 12 -28.93 17.14 29.39
N ILE A 13 -30.17 16.63 29.28
CA ILE A 13 -30.57 15.80 28.14
C ILE A 13 -30.40 16.55 26.81
N ARG A 14 -30.83 17.82 26.74
CA ARG A 14 -30.68 18.64 25.52
C ARG A 14 -29.22 18.83 25.14
N VAL A 15 -28.34 19.07 26.12
CA VAL A 15 -26.90 19.20 25.89
C VAL A 15 -26.30 17.90 25.36
N VAL A 16 -26.64 16.76 25.95
CA VAL A 16 -26.16 15.45 25.49
C VAL A 16 -26.64 15.16 24.06
N ILE A 17 -27.91 15.41 23.76
CA ILE A 17 -28.46 15.23 22.41
C ILE A 17 -27.75 16.15 21.41
N PHE A 18 -27.54 17.42 21.76
CA PHE A 18 -26.83 18.36 20.89
C PHE A 18 -25.42 17.86 20.55
N PHE A 19 -24.64 17.45 21.55
CA PHE A 19 -23.28 16.95 21.31
C PHE A 19 -23.27 15.61 20.56
N ALA A 20 -24.24 14.73 20.79
CA ALA A 20 -24.37 13.49 20.03
C ALA A 20 -24.67 13.76 18.55
N VAL A 21 -25.61 14.67 18.25
CA VAL A 21 -25.93 15.08 16.88
C VAL A 21 -24.74 15.79 16.24
N PHE A 22 -24.11 16.73 16.95
CA PHE A 22 -22.92 17.43 16.48
C PHE A 22 -21.79 16.44 16.15
N LEU A 23 -21.49 15.49 17.04
CA LEU A 23 -20.45 14.50 16.81
C LEU A 23 -20.76 13.62 15.59
N CYS A 24 -22.01 13.17 15.45
CA CYS A 24 -22.44 12.40 14.29
C CYS A 24 -22.23 13.17 12.98
N LEU A 25 -22.71 14.42 12.92
CA LEU A 25 -22.52 15.29 11.76
C LEU A 25 -21.04 15.59 11.50
N PHE A 26 -20.26 15.80 12.55
CA PHE A 26 -18.84 16.08 12.44
C PHE A 26 -18.06 14.88 11.89
N LEU A 27 -18.39 13.65 12.30
CA LEU A 27 -17.78 12.44 11.75
C LEU A 27 -18.12 12.27 10.26
N VAL A 28 -19.36 12.60 9.86
CA VAL A 28 -19.77 12.59 8.46
C VAL A 28 -18.99 13.64 7.66
N ILE A 29 -18.94 14.89 8.15
CA ILE A 29 -18.21 16.00 7.51
C ILE A 29 -16.73 15.65 7.34
N ASN A 30 -16.08 15.08 8.36
CA ASN A 30 -14.69 14.66 8.25
C ASN A 30 -14.45 13.70 7.07
N ARG A 31 -15.39 12.78 6.79
CA ARG A 31 -15.29 11.85 5.66
C ARG A 31 -15.62 12.49 4.31
N VAL A 32 -16.62 13.37 4.27
CA VAL A 32 -17.00 14.08 3.02
C VAL A 32 -15.82 14.90 2.50
N PHE A 33 -15.14 15.61 3.39
CA PHE A 33 -14.04 16.52 3.04
C PHE A 33 -12.71 15.82 2.69
N LEU A 34 -12.59 14.49 2.81
CA LEU A 34 -11.43 13.76 2.31
C LEU A 34 -11.41 13.73 0.78
N TYR A 35 -10.25 13.73 0.14
CA TYR A 35 -10.19 13.47 -1.31
C TYR A 35 -10.64 12.03 -1.59
N LYS A 36 -11.33 11.82 -2.72
CA LYS A 36 -11.79 10.51 -3.17
C LYS A 36 -10.93 10.06 -4.34
N ASP A 37 -9.63 9.91 -4.06
CA ASP A 37 -8.65 9.45 -5.04
C ASP A 37 -8.60 7.91 -5.12
N ASN A 38 -7.71 7.38 -5.96
CA ASN A 38 -7.54 5.94 -6.08
C ASN A 38 -7.10 5.28 -4.76
N ASN A 39 -6.34 5.98 -3.91
CA ASN A 39 -5.92 5.45 -2.60
C ASN A 39 -7.14 5.29 -1.66
N PHE A 40 -8.08 6.25 -1.67
CA PHE A 40 -9.35 6.15 -0.94
C PHE A 40 -10.15 4.92 -1.39
N TYR A 41 -10.37 4.77 -2.70
CA TYR A 41 -11.17 3.66 -3.23
C TYR A 41 -10.50 2.30 -3.02
N ASN A 42 -9.17 2.20 -3.13
CA ASN A 42 -8.44 0.99 -2.80
C ASN A 42 -8.64 0.60 -1.32
N TYR A 43 -8.51 1.55 -0.40
CA TYR A 43 -8.71 1.28 1.03
C TYR A 43 -10.17 0.89 1.34
N VAL A 44 -11.13 1.52 0.69
CA VAL A 44 -12.54 1.14 0.80
C VAL A 44 -12.79 -0.28 0.32
N ASN A 45 -12.20 -0.65 -0.83
CA ASN A 45 -12.29 -2.00 -1.37
C ASN A 45 -11.65 -3.03 -0.42
N TYR A 46 -10.54 -2.67 0.22
CA TYR A 46 -9.93 -3.49 1.27
C TYR A 46 -10.92 -3.70 2.44
N MET A 47 -11.51 -2.62 2.93
CA MET A 47 -12.49 -2.67 4.03
C MET A 47 -13.82 -3.34 3.67
N SER A 48 -14.06 -3.63 2.38
CA SER A 48 -15.24 -4.37 1.92
C SER A 48 -14.97 -5.88 1.75
N GLN A 49 -13.70 -6.32 1.83
CA GLN A 49 -13.39 -7.74 1.82
C GLN A 49 -13.97 -8.43 3.04
N PRO A 50 -14.48 -9.68 2.91
CA PRO A 50 -14.89 -10.47 4.06
C PRO A 50 -13.74 -10.64 5.06
N GLU A 51 -14.07 -10.78 6.35
CA GLU A 51 -13.06 -11.11 7.37
C GLU A 51 -12.39 -12.44 7.05
N GLU A 52 -11.08 -12.52 7.31
CA GLU A 52 -10.26 -13.73 7.11
C GLU A 52 -10.32 -14.31 5.68
N SER A 53 -10.42 -13.45 4.66
CA SER A 53 -10.61 -13.87 3.26
C SER A 53 -9.47 -13.54 2.31
N ILE A 54 -8.45 -12.81 2.76
CA ILE A 54 -7.27 -12.49 1.95
C ILE A 54 -6.14 -13.46 2.32
N ASP A 55 -5.67 -14.26 1.36
CA ASP A 55 -4.56 -15.20 1.52
C ASP A 55 -3.20 -14.57 1.18
N ILE A 56 -3.17 -13.70 0.16
CA ILE A 56 -1.99 -12.95 -0.26
C ILE A 56 -2.27 -11.46 -0.17
N LEU A 57 -1.52 -10.76 0.67
CA LEU A 57 -1.62 -9.31 0.83
C LEU A 57 -0.39 -8.65 0.20
N VAL A 58 -0.60 -7.80 -0.79
CA VAL A 58 0.47 -7.01 -1.43
C VAL A 58 0.45 -5.60 -0.86
N MET A 59 1.60 -5.10 -0.42
CA MET A 59 1.79 -3.72 0.03
C MET A 59 3.04 -3.10 -0.61
N GLY A 60 2.92 -1.86 -1.04
CA GLY A 60 3.95 -1.26 -1.87
C GLY A 60 3.55 0.07 -2.47
N SER A 61 4.42 0.57 -3.34
CA SER A 61 4.27 1.86 -4.01
C SER A 61 3.46 1.77 -5.32
N SER A 62 3.47 2.83 -6.13
CA SER A 62 2.91 2.81 -7.49
C SER A 62 3.48 1.69 -8.36
N HIS A 63 4.71 1.24 -8.10
CA HIS A 63 5.33 0.12 -8.81
C HIS A 63 4.48 -1.15 -8.70
N SER A 64 4.05 -1.50 -7.49
CA SER A 64 3.15 -2.65 -7.30
C SER A 64 1.73 -2.39 -7.79
N ILE A 65 1.23 -1.14 -7.72
CA ILE A 65 -0.08 -0.78 -8.30
C ILE A 65 -0.10 -1.02 -9.82
N ASP A 66 1.01 -0.71 -10.48
CA ASP A 66 1.14 -0.85 -11.93
C ASP A 66 1.51 -2.27 -12.37
N ALA A 67 2.09 -3.08 -11.49
CA ALA A 67 2.68 -4.38 -11.84
C ALA A 67 1.96 -5.62 -11.28
N VAL A 68 1.16 -5.51 -10.21
CA VAL A 68 0.53 -6.66 -9.57
C VAL A 68 -0.99 -6.57 -9.63
N ASP A 69 -1.58 -7.29 -10.58
CA ASP A 69 -3.02 -7.52 -10.64
C ASP A 69 -3.40 -8.63 -9.66
N SER A 70 -4.31 -8.33 -8.73
CA SER A 70 -4.72 -9.30 -7.70
C SER A 70 -5.53 -10.46 -8.27
N MET A 71 -6.46 -10.18 -9.19
CA MET A 71 -7.31 -11.22 -9.77
C MET A 71 -6.50 -12.14 -10.68
N GLU A 72 -5.68 -11.56 -11.56
CA GLU A 72 -4.83 -12.33 -12.47
C GLU A 72 -3.83 -13.21 -11.71
N LEU A 73 -3.28 -12.73 -10.58
CA LEU A 73 -2.32 -13.52 -9.80
C LEU A 73 -3.00 -14.74 -9.18
N GLY A 74 -4.19 -14.57 -8.61
CA GLY A 74 -4.96 -15.69 -8.05
C GLY A 74 -5.36 -16.71 -9.12
N GLU A 75 -5.85 -16.23 -10.27
CA GLU A 75 -6.21 -17.09 -11.40
C GLU A 75 -5.00 -17.86 -11.96
N ALA A 76 -3.85 -17.22 -12.11
CA ALA A 76 -2.64 -17.84 -12.62
C ALA A 76 -2.10 -18.91 -11.64
N LEU A 77 -2.10 -18.63 -10.33
CA LEU A 77 -1.71 -19.61 -9.31
C LEU A 77 -2.64 -20.82 -9.28
N GLU A 78 -3.94 -20.62 -9.48
CA GLU A 78 -4.90 -21.72 -9.57
C GLU A 78 -4.67 -22.55 -10.83
N GLN A 79 -4.51 -21.90 -11.99
CA GLN A 79 -4.36 -22.59 -13.29
C GLN A 79 -3.03 -23.34 -13.42
N GLU A 80 -1.93 -22.74 -12.97
CA GLU A 80 -0.58 -23.27 -13.19
C GLU A 80 -0.10 -24.17 -12.05
N TYR A 81 -0.54 -23.91 -10.82
CA TYR A 81 -0.06 -24.59 -9.61
C TYR A 81 -1.16 -25.27 -8.79
N GLY A 82 -2.44 -25.13 -9.16
CA GLY A 82 -3.56 -25.72 -8.43
C GLY A 82 -3.80 -25.07 -7.06
N VAL A 83 -3.33 -23.84 -6.87
CA VAL A 83 -3.40 -23.10 -5.60
C VAL A 83 -4.51 -22.07 -5.69
N HIS A 84 -5.63 -22.33 -5.01
CA HIS A 84 -6.73 -21.38 -4.93
C HIS A 84 -6.47 -20.39 -3.80
N VAL A 85 -6.25 -19.12 -4.15
CA VAL A 85 -5.94 -18.04 -3.20
C VAL A 85 -6.68 -16.77 -3.56
N SER A 86 -7.09 -16.03 -2.54
CA SER A 86 -7.57 -14.66 -2.66
C SER A 86 -6.41 -13.68 -2.46
N VAL A 87 -6.18 -12.83 -3.46
CA VAL A 87 -5.11 -11.82 -3.43
C VAL A 87 -5.73 -10.44 -3.28
N PHE A 88 -5.11 -9.58 -2.49
CA PHE A 88 -5.46 -8.16 -2.44
C PHE A 88 -4.22 -7.27 -2.46
N ASN A 89 -4.17 -6.35 -3.41
CA ASN A 89 -3.15 -5.32 -3.50
C ASN A 89 -3.59 -4.05 -2.76
N MET A 90 -3.04 -3.85 -1.55
CA MET A 90 -3.33 -2.72 -0.67
C MET A 90 -2.30 -1.59 -0.81
N SER A 91 -1.56 -1.57 -1.92
CA SER A 91 -0.56 -0.55 -2.21
C SER A 91 -1.16 0.83 -2.44
N ILE A 92 -0.37 1.85 -2.13
CA ILE A 92 -0.74 3.26 -2.34
C ILE A 92 0.39 3.97 -3.08
N THR A 93 0.09 5.14 -3.62
CA THR A 93 1.12 5.94 -4.29
C THR A 93 2.23 6.30 -3.31
N SER A 94 3.47 5.95 -3.65
CA SER A 94 4.68 6.23 -2.85
C SER A 94 4.65 5.66 -1.42
N MET A 95 3.99 4.51 -1.20
CA MET A 95 3.97 3.88 0.13
C MET A 95 5.39 3.65 0.66
N ARG A 96 5.63 3.97 1.93
CA ARG A 96 6.92 3.79 2.60
C ARG A 96 6.90 2.63 3.59
N ILE A 97 8.07 2.07 3.89
CA ILE A 97 8.17 0.86 4.70
C ILE A 97 7.59 1.03 6.12
N GLU A 98 7.72 2.21 6.73
CA GLU A 98 7.10 2.53 8.01
C GLU A 98 5.57 2.51 7.93
N GLN A 99 5.00 2.89 6.78
CA GLN A 99 3.55 2.81 6.57
C GLN A 99 3.10 1.35 6.43
N ILE A 100 3.91 0.50 5.79
CA ILE A 100 3.63 -0.94 5.65
C ILE A 100 3.57 -1.59 7.04
N ALA A 101 4.52 -1.29 7.95
CA ALA A 101 4.54 -1.85 9.29
C ALA A 101 3.21 -1.63 10.05
N TYR A 102 2.74 -0.39 10.07
CA TYR A 102 1.50 -0.03 10.76
C TYR A 102 0.23 -0.52 10.06
N ARG A 103 0.24 -0.55 8.73
CA ARG A 103 -0.89 -1.08 7.95
C ARG A 103 -1.01 -2.58 8.06
N LEU A 104 0.10 -3.31 8.15
CA LEU A 104 0.10 -4.74 8.42
C LEU A 104 -0.48 -5.04 9.79
N GLN A 105 -0.05 -4.32 10.85
CA GLN A 105 -0.59 -4.47 12.20
C GLN A 105 -2.10 -4.22 12.25
N GLU A 106 -2.61 -3.26 11.49
CA GLU A 106 -4.05 -3.03 11.37
C GLU A 106 -4.75 -4.13 10.55
N ALA A 107 -4.11 -4.61 9.48
CA ALA A 107 -4.69 -5.59 8.59
C ALA A 107 -4.92 -6.95 9.27
N VAL A 108 -3.93 -7.42 10.03
CA VAL A 108 -3.98 -8.72 10.73
C VAL A 108 -5.04 -8.80 11.84
N LYS A 109 -5.74 -7.70 12.14
CA LYS A 109 -6.87 -7.72 13.09
C LYS A 109 -8.12 -8.35 12.53
N ASN A 110 -8.31 -8.27 11.21
CA ASN A 110 -9.52 -8.74 10.52
C ASN A 110 -9.21 -9.65 9.32
N GLN A 111 -7.93 -9.80 8.96
CA GLN A 111 -7.45 -10.62 7.85
C GLN A 111 -6.36 -11.57 8.34
N SER A 112 -6.19 -12.68 7.64
CA SER A 112 -5.28 -13.77 8.04
C SER A 112 -4.40 -14.27 6.88
N PRO A 113 -3.69 -13.35 6.17
CA PRO A 113 -2.90 -13.71 5.00
C PRO A 113 -1.83 -14.74 5.35
N LYS A 114 -1.51 -15.62 4.39
CA LYS A 114 -0.40 -16.59 4.49
C LYS A 114 0.88 -16.03 3.88
N LEU A 115 0.75 -15.06 2.98
CA LEU A 115 1.86 -14.38 2.34
C LEU A 115 1.64 -12.87 2.32
N LEU A 116 2.64 -12.13 2.79
CA LEU A 116 2.77 -10.70 2.61
C LEU A 116 3.81 -10.43 1.52
N VAL A 117 3.42 -9.75 0.45
CA VAL A 117 4.34 -9.29 -0.60
C VAL A 117 4.64 -7.81 -0.38
N ILE A 118 5.91 -7.45 -0.23
CA ILE A 118 6.37 -6.09 0.03
C ILE A 118 7.15 -5.58 -1.18
N GLU A 119 6.66 -4.55 -1.83
CA GLU A 119 7.36 -3.94 -2.95
C GLU A 119 8.52 -3.05 -2.47
N THR A 120 9.74 -3.34 -2.95
CA THR A 120 10.98 -2.80 -2.37
C THR A 120 11.23 -1.33 -2.66
N PHE A 121 10.58 -0.71 -3.64
CA PHE A 121 10.66 0.74 -3.83
C PHE A 121 10.08 1.52 -2.63
N SER A 122 9.39 0.86 -1.69
CA SER A 122 9.06 1.42 -0.38
C SER A 122 10.27 1.78 0.49
N PHE A 123 11.48 1.30 0.17
CA PHE A 123 12.74 1.74 0.78
C PHE A 123 13.33 3.01 0.14
N ALA A 124 12.78 3.47 -0.99
CA ALA A 124 13.30 4.64 -1.68
C ALA A 124 13.25 5.89 -0.79
N PRO A 125 14.28 6.75 -0.83
CA PRO A 125 14.31 7.97 -0.05
C PRO A 125 13.14 8.87 -0.42
N MET A 126 12.60 9.56 0.58
CA MET A 126 11.48 10.47 0.40
C MET A 126 11.95 11.91 0.49
N GLU A 127 11.61 12.71 -0.52
CA GLU A 127 11.78 14.16 -0.42
C GLU A 127 10.84 14.75 0.64
N LEU A 128 11.38 15.61 1.51
CA LEU A 128 10.62 16.27 2.59
C LEU A 128 9.39 17.04 2.09
N SER A 129 9.43 17.57 0.87
CA SER A 129 8.32 18.29 0.23
C SER A 129 7.07 17.43 0.02
N ASN A 130 7.23 16.12 -0.14
CA ASN A 130 6.14 15.18 -0.42
C ASN A 130 5.67 14.42 0.82
N ASP A 131 6.37 14.59 1.93
CA ASP A 131 6.24 13.81 3.15
C ASP A 131 4.81 13.83 3.75
N GLU A 132 4.22 15.03 3.90
CA GLU A 132 2.84 15.16 4.40
C GLU A 132 1.83 14.45 3.48
N VAL A 133 1.96 14.62 2.16
CA VAL A 133 1.03 14.06 1.17
C VAL A 133 1.07 12.54 1.21
N VAL A 134 2.27 11.96 1.22
CA VAL A 134 2.48 10.51 1.26
C VAL A 134 1.94 9.90 2.55
N ARG A 135 2.15 10.54 3.71
CA ARG A 135 1.55 10.10 4.98
C ARG A 135 0.03 10.18 4.98
N ARG A 136 -0.55 11.20 4.36
CA ARG A 136 -2.01 11.34 4.25
C ARG A 136 -2.64 10.24 3.41
N TYR A 137 -2.02 9.85 2.29
CA TYR A 137 -2.49 8.70 1.50
C TYR A 137 -2.57 7.41 2.33
N ALA A 138 -1.66 7.21 3.28
CA ALA A 138 -1.70 6.05 4.16
C ALA A 138 -2.72 6.18 5.31
N LEU A 139 -2.86 7.38 5.88
CA LEU A 139 -3.52 7.56 7.18
C LEU A 139 -4.92 8.13 7.11
N ASP A 140 -5.24 9.01 6.16
CA ASP A 140 -6.50 9.76 6.20
C ASP A 140 -7.72 8.84 6.09
N TYR A 141 -7.56 7.72 5.40
CA TYR A 141 -8.60 6.71 5.20
C TYR A 141 -8.61 5.63 6.28
N MET A 142 -7.49 5.47 7.00
CA MET A 142 -7.36 4.49 8.08
C MET A 142 -8.29 4.87 9.26
N PRO A 143 -9.04 3.91 9.84
CA PRO A 143 -9.86 4.15 11.00
C PRO A 143 -9.01 4.68 12.16
N LEU A 144 -9.64 5.34 13.11
CA LEU A 144 -8.96 5.73 14.33
C LEU A 144 -8.67 4.48 15.15
N SER A 145 -7.47 3.93 14.98
CA SER A 145 -6.96 2.75 15.67
C SER A 145 -5.70 3.09 16.48
N THR A 146 -5.26 2.14 17.30
CA THR A 146 -4.03 2.28 18.09
C THR A 146 -2.80 2.48 17.19
N GLU A 147 -2.79 1.85 16.01
CA GLU A 147 -1.76 1.82 15.00
C GLU A 147 -1.71 3.16 14.30
N LYS A 148 -2.87 3.72 13.91
CA LYS A 148 -2.95 5.09 13.41
C LYS A 148 -2.41 6.09 14.42
N ILE A 149 -2.80 5.95 15.70
CA ILE A 149 -2.34 6.83 16.78
C ILE A 149 -0.82 6.75 16.94
N LYS A 150 -0.26 5.53 17.08
CA LYS A 150 1.18 5.31 17.20
C LYS A 150 1.94 5.87 16.01
N PHE A 151 1.51 5.56 14.78
CA PHE A 151 2.11 6.10 13.57
C PHE A 151 2.19 7.63 13.62
N ILE A 152 1.10 8.32 13.96
CA ILE A 152 1.08 9.79 14.01
C ILE A 152 2.03 10.33 15.09
N PHE A 153 2.14 9.67 16.24
CA PHE A 153 3.04 10.15 17.30
C PHE A 153 4.52 9.93 16.99
N GLU A 154 4.85 8.83 16.32
CA GLU A 154 6.23 8.44 16.02
C GLU A 154 6.74 9.04 14.71
N ASN A 155 5.88 9.18 13.69
CA ASN A 155 6.30 9.49 12.32
C ASN A 155 5.79 10.84 11.81
N VAL A 156 4.96 11.60 12.54
CA VAL A 156 4.49 12.91 12.08
C VAL A 156 5.04 13.99 13.00
N GLU A 157 5.94 14.85 12.53
CA GLU A 157 6.52 15.91 13.35
C GLU A 157 5.49 17.00 13.67
N GLU A 158 4.94 17.64 12.63
CA GLU A 158 4.03 18.78 12.75
C GLU A 158 2.60 18.45 12.31
N GLY A 159 1.62 19.21 12.80
CA GLY A 159 0.25 19.10 12.32
C GLY A 159 -0.49 17.80 12.68
N LYS A 160 -0.02 17.02 13.68
CA LYS A 160 -0.63 15.75 14.14
C LYS A 160 -2.15 15.80 14.29
N SER A 161 -2.70 16.90 14.82
CA SER A 161 -4.14 17.10 14.99
C SER A 161 -4.93 16.96 13.68
N SER A 162 -4.36 17.38 12.56
CA SER A 162 -4.98 17.30 11.23
C SER A 162 -4.97 15.90 10.63
N PHE A 163 -4.24 14.94 11.19
CA PHE A 163 -4.31 13.52 10.84
C PHE A 163 -5.38 12.78 11.67
N PHE A 164 -5.65 13.26 12.89
CA PHE A 164 -6.78 12.77 13.70
C PHE A 164 -8.12 13.35 13.23
N VAL A 165 -8.10 14.61 12.77
CA VAL A 165 -9.27 15.36 12.33
C VAL A 165 -8.99 15.93 10.94
N PRO A 166 -9.20 15.14 9.86
CA PRO A 166 -8.88 15.55 8.49
C PRO A 166 -9.59 16.83 8.05
N PHE A 167 -10.75 17.16 8.63
CA PHE A 167 -11.43 18.43 8.36
C PHE A 167 -10.52 19.65 8.59
N ILE A 168 -9.57 19.61 9.55
CA ILE A 168 -8.61 20.71 9.76
C ILE A 168 -7.78 20.97 8.51
N LYS A 169 -7.34 19.92 7.80
CA LYS A 169 -6.59 20.05 6.55
C LYS A 169 -7.49 20.48 5.39
N TYR A 170 -8.67 19.88 5.30
CA TYR A 170 -9.47 19.92 4.08
C TYR A 170 -10.61 20.94 4.09
N HIS A 171 -10.84 21.67 5.18
CA HIS A 171 -11.97 22.62 5.30
C HIS A 171 -12.08 23.65 4.17
N THR A 172 -10.98 23.99 3.49
CA THR A 172 -10.96 24.91 2.35
C THR A 172 -11.63 24.35 1.09
N ARG A 173 -11.81 23.03 1.00
CA ARG A 173 -12.42 22.33 -0.15
C ARG A 173 -13.94 22.42 -0.23
N TRP A 174 -14.60 23.19 0.64
CA TRP A 174 -16.07 23.27 0.67
C TRP A 174 -16.69 23.70 -0.67
N GLY A 175 -15.97 24.49 -1.47
CA GLY A 175 -16.37 24.89 -2.83
C GLY A 175 -16.05 23.88 -3.93
N GLU A 176 -15.28 22.83 -3.62
CA GLU A 176 -14.89 21.74 -4.54
C GLU A 176 -15.74 20.48 -4.33
N LEU A 177 -16.64 20.47 -3.35
CA LEU A 177 -17.42 19.28 -3.03
C LEU A 177 -18.41 18.96 -4.14
N GLU A 178 -18.35 17.72 -4.62
CA GLU A 178 -19.26 17.21 -5.65
C GLU A 178 -20.25 16.20 -5.06
N ALA A 179 -21.26 15.83 -5.84
CA ALA A 179 -22.25 14.84 -5.41
C ALA A 179 -21.60 13.49 -5.03
N ASP A 180 -20.48 13.13 -5.67
CA ASP A 180 -19.78 11.89 -5.44
C ASP A 180 -19.08 11.84 -4.07
N ASP A 181 -18.62 12.99 -3.53
CA ASP A 181 -18.07 13.08 -2.16
C ASP A 181 -19.08 12.65 -1.10
N PHE A 182 -20.37 12.90 -1.33
CA PHE A 182 -21.46 12.47 -0.46
C PHE A 182 -21.89 11.03 -0.74
N ARG A 183 -21.92 10.59 -2.01
CA ARG A 183 -22.28 9.21 -2.38
C ARG A 183 -21.28 8.19 -1.85
N ALA A 184 -20.00 8.56 -1.76
CA ALA A 184 -18.94 7.77 -1.15
C ALA A 184 -19.18 7.44 0.34
N LEU A 185 -20.16 8.06 1.00
CA LEU A 185 -20.56 7.65 2.36
C LEU A 185 -21.42 6.38 2.39
N SER A 186 -22.01 5.98 1.26
CA SER A 186 -22.91 4.83 1.18
C SER A 186 -22.17 3.55 0.76
N ARG A 187 -22.21 2.52 1.62
CA ARG A 187 -21.62 1.18 1.37
C ARG A 187 -21.98 0.57 0.01
N LYS A 188 -23.16 0.90 -0.53
CA LYS A 188 -23.64 0.40 -1.83
C LYS A 188 -22.88 0.99 -3.02
N TRP A 189 -22.32 2.19 -2.90
CA TRP A 189 -21.51 2.83 -3.95
C TRP A 189 -20.05 2.37 -3.88
N LEU A 190 -19.58 2.13 -2.65
CA LEU A 190 -18.21 1.74 -2.30
C LEU A 190 -17.77 0.36 -2.83
N GLY A 191 -18.71 -0.56 -3.13
CA GLY A 191 -18.40 -1.86 -3.74
C GLY A 191 -18.51 -1.91 -5.27
N SER A 192 -18.82 -0.79 -5.94
CA SER A 192 -19.16 -0.77 -7.38
C SER A 192 -18.20 0.02 -8.28
N THR A 193 -17.20 0.71 -7.71
CA THR A 193 -16.45 1.77 -8.42
C THR A 193 -15.03 1.41 -8.82
N SER A 194 -14.53 0.22 -8.51
CA SER A 194 -13.22 -0.22 -8.98
C SER A 194 -13.17 -1.73 -9.04
N SER A 195 -13.49 -2.30 -10.20
CA SER A 195 -13.29 -3.72 -10.50
C SER A 195 -11.81 -4.10 -10.59
N SER A 196 -10.90 -3.11 -10.52
CA SER A 196 -9.45 -3.30 -10.64
C SER A 196 -8.71 -3.28 -9.30
N TYR A 197 -9.42 -3.23 -8.16
CA TYR A 197 -8.79 -3.15 -6.83
C TYR A 197 -7.73 -2.04 -6.71
N GLY A 198 -7.93 -0.90 -7.39
CA GLY A 198 -6.98 0.21 -7.41
C GLY A 198 -5.86 0.12 -8.44
N MET A 199 -5.78 -0.96 -9.23
CA MET A 199 -4.85 -1.10 -10.36
C MET A 199 -5.12 -0.06 -11.45
N ARG A 200 -4.03 0.44 -12.06
CA ARG A 200 -4.06 1.37 -13.20
C ARG A 200 -3.93 0.59 -14.50
N VAL A 201 -4.97 0.63 -15.34
CA VAL A 201 -5.05 -0.11 -16.61
C VAL A 201 -4.90 0.83 -17.80
N GLY A 202 -4.47 0.33 -18.95
CA GLY A 202 -4.32 1.12 -20.18
C GLY A 202 -3.02 1.92 -20.21
N ARG A 203 -2.01 1.47 -19.47
CA ARG A 203 -0.67 2.07 -19.39
C ARG A 203 0.05 1.68 -20.68
N LYS A 204 0.36 2.67 -21.53
CA LYS A 204 1.12 2.49 -22.77
C LYS A 204 2.49 3.11 -22.62
N ALA A 205 3.44 2.69 -23.47
CA ALA A 205 4.70 3.39 -23.62
C ALA A 205 4.44 4.87 -23.95
N ASP A 206 4.94 5.75 -23.10
CA ASP A 206 4.86 7.22 -23.18
C ASP A 206 6.28 7.83 -23.18
N TYR A 207 7.28 7.00 -23.50
CA TYR A 207 8.67 7.42 -23.56
C TYR A 207 8.95 8.18 -24.86
N GLU A 208 9.10 9.50 -24.76
CA GLU A 208 9.45 10.39 -25.88
C GLU A 208 10.97 10.57 -26.07
N GLY A 209 11.80 9.97 -25.22
CA GLY A 209 13.26 10.08 -25.27
C GLY A 209 13.94 9.13 -26.27
N GLU A 210 15.23 9.37 -26.55
CA GLU A 210 16.05 8.40 -27.28
C GLU A 210 16.37 7.21 -26.37
N TRP A 211 16.22 5.99 -26.91
CA TRP A 211 16.55 4.77 -26.19
C TRP A 211 18.07 4.73 -26.00
N ASP A 212 18.52 4.87 -24.74
CA ASP A 212 19.91 4.65 -24.38
C ASP A 212 20.20 3.16 -24.11
N ASP A 213 21.46 2.85 -23.86
CA ASP A 213 21.91 1.47 -23.60
C ASP A 213 21.68 1.03 -22.14
N TYR A 214 20.84 1.73 -21.34
CA TYR A 214 20.67 1.45 -19.91
C TYR A 214 20.26 0.00 -19.64
N PHE A 215 19.26 -0.53 -20.37
CA PHE A 215 18.79 -1.90 -20.18
C PHE A 215 19.72 -2.97 -20.79
N LEU A 216 20.78 -2.58 -21.51
CA LEU A 216 21.78 -3.50 -22.05
C LEU A 216 22.90 -3.85 -21.04
N GLN A 217 22.97 -3.15 -19.92
CA GLN A 217 23.96 -3.40 -18.87
C GLN A 217 23.69 -4.73 -18.13
N ASP A 218 24.71 -5.29 -17.48
CA ASP A 218 24.58 -6.51 -16.68
C ASP A 218 24.14 -6.20 -15.23
N PHE A 219 22.83 -6.23 -14.99
CA PHE A 219 22.23 -6.01 -13.68
C PHE A 219 22.56 -7.12 -12.67
N SER A 220 22.81 -8.34 -13.14
CA SER A 220 23.14 -9.49 -12.28
C SER A 220 24.52 -9.37 -11.64
N SER A 221 25.40 -8.55 -12.22
CA SER A 221 26.76 -8.28 -11.71
C SER A 221 26.81 -7.25 -10.58
N ILE A 222 25.71 -6.57 -10.26
CA ILE A 222 25.67 -5.52 -9.24
C ILE A 222 25.73 -6.14 -7.85
N SER A 223 26.91 -6.11 -7.23
CA SER A 223 27.16 -6.70 -5.91
C SER A 223 27.23 -5.69 -4.76
N GLY A 224 27.07 -4.40 -5.05
CA GLY A 224 27.08 -3.33 -4.04
C GLY A 224 25.95 -3.49 -3.02
N LYS A 225 26.09 -2.85 -1.87
CA LYS A 225 25.08 -2.85 -0.80
C LYS A 225 24.89 -1.44 -0.28
N ILE A 226 23.64 -1.01 -0.20
CA ILE A 226 23.26 0.23 0.47
C ILE A 226 22.43 -0.18 1.68
N GLU A 227 22.90 0.23 2.85
CA GLU A 227 22.23 -0.04 4.11
C GLU A 227 20.98 0.85 4.25
N ILE A 228 19.85 0.22 4.61
CA ILE A 228 18.63 0.94 4.97
C ILE A 228 18.83 1.70 6.29
N ASP A 229 18.15 2.83 6.45
CA ASP A 229 18.31 3.66 7.64
C ASP A 229 17.70 3.01 8.91
N GLY A 230 17.97 3.59 10.08
CA GLY A 230 17.51 3.05 11.37
C GLY A 230 15.99 2.91 11.48
N GLY A 231 15.22 3.89 10.99
CA GLY A 231 13.76 3.83 11.03
C GLY A 231 13.20 2.78 10.06
N GLN A 232 13.85 2.60 8.91
CA GLN A 232 13.54 1.53 7.98
C GLN A 232 13.82 0.15 8.59
N LYS A 233 14.92 -0.02 9.32
CA LYS A 233 15.22 -1.27 10.05
C LYS A 233 14.17 -1.58 11.10
N GLU A 234 13.83 -0.60 11.95
CA GLU A 234 12.77 -0.75 12.95
C GLU A 234 11.43 -1.14 12.32
N SER A 235 11.13 -0.59 11.15
CA SER A 235 9.93 -0.93 10.38
C SER A 235 9.96 -2.35 9.85
N VAL A 236 11.09 -2.80 9.29
CA VAL A 236 11.27 -4.19 8.83
C VAL A 236 11.16 -5.16 9.99
N ASP A 237 11.84 -4.89 11.11
CA ASP A 237 11.77 -5.75 12.31
C ASP A 237 10.32 -5.86 12.82
N SER A 238 9.59 -4.74 12.88
CA SER A 238 8.17 -4.73 13.27
C SER A 238 7.28 -5.51 12.30
N ILE A 239 7.54 -5.43 11.00
CA ILE A 239 6.85 -6.21 9.98
C ILE A 239 7.10 -7.70 10.19
N LEU A 240 8.36 -8.10 10.36
CA LEU A 240 8.75 -9.50 10.53
C LEU A 240 8.20 -10.09 11.84
N GLU A 241 8.23 -9.34 12.94
CA GLU A 241 7.61 -9.76 14.21
C GLU A 241 6.09 -9.96 14.06
N THR A 242 5.43 -9.01 13.37
CA THR A 242 3.98 -9.10 13.11
C THR A 242 3.68 -10.30 12.20
N ALA A 243 4.50 -10.54 11.19
CA ALA A 243 4.36 -11.66 10.27
C ALA A 243 4.55 -13.01 11.00
N GLU A 244 5.63 -13.17 11.77
CA GLU A 244 5.93 -14.37 12.55
C GLU A 244 4.78 -14.71 13.52
N LYS A 245 4.34 -13.72 14.30
CA LYS A 245 3.25 -13.88 15.28
C LYS A 245 1.94 -14.38 14.66
N ASN A 246 1.70 -14.07 13.39
CA ASN A 246 0.49 -14.43 12.67
C ASN A 246 0.71 -15.58 11.65
N GLY A 247 1.90 -16.19 11.63
CA GLY A 247 2.23 -17.28 10.70
C GLY A 247 2.24 -16.86 9.23
N ILE A 248 2.63 -15.61 8.95
CA ILE A 248 2.67 -15.00 7.62
C ILE A 248 4.10 -15.10 7.09
N LYS A 249 4.26 -15.61 5.87
CA LYS A 249 5.55 -15.52 5.15
C LYS A 249 5.69 -14.16 4.49
N VAL A 250 6.92 -13.69 4.32
CA VAL A 250 7.20 -12.38 3.70
C VAL A 250 7.99 -12.58 2.41
N LEU A 251 7.51 -11.98 1.32
CA LEU A 251 8.21 -11.90 0.04
C LEU A 251 8.51 -10.43 -0.28
N PHE A 252 9.77 -10.05 -0.26
CA PHE A 252 10.19 -8.79 -0.87
C PHE A 252 10.18 -8.93 -2.39
N LEU A 253 9.59 -7.96 -3.08
CA LEU A 253 9.44 -7.95 -4.54
C LEU A 253 9.99 -6.63 -5.08
N SER A 254 10.89 -6.69 -6.06
CA SER A 254 11.27 -5.50 -6.82
C SER A 254 10.62 -5.56 -8.20
N VAL A 255 10.02 -4.45 -8.64
CA VAL A 255 9.45 -4.31 -9.99
C VAL A 255 10.47 -3.59 -10.88
N PRO A 256 10.74 -4.06 -12.11
CA PRO A 256 11.72 -3.43 -12.98
C PRO A 256 11.39 -1.96 -13.32
N TYR A 257 12.41 -1.10 -13.26
CA TYR A 257 12.35 0.29 -13.72
C TYR A 257 13.75 0.83 -14.05
N LYS A 258 13.86 2.02 -14.63
CA LYS A 258 15.16 2.69 -14.87
C LYS A 258 15.51 3.64 -13.74
N VAL A 259 14.70 4.68 -13.54
CA VAL A 259 14.91 5.70 -12.51
C VAL A 259 13.57 6.29 -12.08
N GLN A 260 13.40 6.45 -10.77
CA GLN A 260 12.21 7.05 -10.18
C GLN A 260 12.63 7.82 -8.93
N MET A 261 12.14 9.06 -8.77
CA MET A 261 12.53 9.94 -7.66
C MET A 261 14.06 10.09 -7.49
N SER A 262 14.79 10.19 -8.60
CA SER A 262 16.26 10.23 -8.65
C SER A 262 16.98 8.97 -8.14
N LEU A 263 16.24 7.89 -7.82
CA LEU A 263 16.80 6.61 -7.44
C LEU A 263 16.85 5.69 -8.67
N PRO A 264 18.01 5.37 -9.25
CA PRO A 264 18.10 4.39 -10.33
C PRO A 264 17.89 2.97 -9.79
N SER A 265 17.39 2.06 -10.63
CA SER A 265 17.18 0.66 -10.20
C SER A 265 18.47 -0.04 -9.79
N THR A 266 19.63 0.39 -10.31
CA THR A 266 20.95 -0.08 -9.87
C THR A 266 21.25 0.21 -8.39
N GLU A 267 20.71 1.29 -7.82
CA GLU A 267 20.81 1.55 -6.38
C GLU A 267 19.78 0.73 -5.60
N LEU A 268 18.56 0.56 -6.13
CA LEU A 268 17.57 -0.32 -5.49
C LEU A 268 18.04 -1.77 -5.42
N ILE A 269 18.76 -2.27 -6.44
CA ILE A 269 19.42 -3.58 -6.39
C ILE A 269 20.40 -3.66 -5.20
N GLN A 270 21.11 -2.58 -4.89
CA GLN A 270 22.03 -2.55 -3.75
C GLN A 270 21.30 -2.52 -2.41
N TYR A 271 20.16 -1.82 -2.31
CA TYR A 271 19.26 -1.95 -1.14
C TYR A 271 18.76 -3.40 -1.02
N ASN A 272 18.33 -4.02 -2.11
CA ASN A 272 17.85 -5.40 -2.13
C ASN A 272 18.96 -6.40 -1.79
N ASN A 273 20.21 -6.13 -2.16
CA ASN A 273 21.37 -6.91 -1.72
C ASN A 273 21.57 -6.81 -0.20
N TYR A 274 21.39 -5.64 0.41
CA TYR A 274 21.39 -5.50 1.86
C TYR A 274 20.23 -6.26 2.50
N ILE A 275 19.01 -6.16 1.95
CA ILE A 275 17.84 -6.91 2.46
C ILE A 275 18.06 -8.41 2.37
N ARG A 276 18.61 -8.89 1.24
CA ARG A 276 18.94 -10.30 1.01
C ARG A 276 19.90 -10.84 2.06
N GLU A 277 20.94 -10.09 2.41
CA GLU A 277 21.95 -10.55 3.35
C GLU A 277 21.49 -10.52 4.82
N ASN A 278 20.62 -9.58 5.18
CA ASN A 278 20.27 -9.34 6.57
C ASN A 278 18.92 -9.92 6.99
N TYR A 279 17.97 -10.11 6.07
CA TYR A 279 16.60 -10.48 6.41
C TYR A 279 16.07 -11.74 5.71
N VAL A 280 16.60 -12.11 4.54
CA VAL A 280 16.12 -13.29 3.80
C VAL A 280 16.71 -14.57 4.40
N ASP A 281 15.84 -15.49 4.82
CA ASP A 281 16.23 -16.77 5.45
C ASP A 281 15.89 -18.00 4.57
N GLY A 282 15.08 -17.82 3.51
CA GLY A 282 14.64 -18.90 2.64
C GLY A 282 13.59 -19.85 3.24
N GLU A 283 13.13 -19.60 4.46
CA GLU A 283 12.10 -20.37 5.15
C GLU A 283 10.81 -19.54 5.36
N ASN A 284 10.97 -18.32 5.88
CA ASN A 284 9.89 -17.39 6.22
C ASN A 284 9.98 -16.08 5.44
N VAL A 285 11.19 -15.65 5.07
CA VAL A 285 11.47 -14.39 4.38
C VAL A 285 12.19 -14.68 3.07
N PHE A 286 11.65 -14.13 1.99
CA PHE A 286 12.05 -14.38 0.60
C PHE A 286 12.28 -13.05 -0.13
N LEU A 287 12.99 -13.11 -1.25
CA LEU A 287 13.22 -11.96 -2.13
C LEU A 287 13.19 -12.38 -3.59
N LEU A 288 12.33 -11.73 -4.36
CA LEU A 288 12.27 -11.77 -5.81
C LEU A 288 12.67 -10.39 -6.35
N ASP A 289 13.94 -10.26 -6.71
CA ASP A 289 14.53 -9.00 -7.16
C ASP A 289 14.56 -8.92 -8.69
N MET A 290 13.44 -8.54 -9.29
CA MET A 290 13.34 -8.50 -10.75
C MET A 290 14.20 -7.40 -11.39
N ASN A 291 14.57 -6.36 -10.63
CA ASN A 291 15.56 -5.39 -11.09
C ASN A 291 16.93 -6.06 -11.33
N ALA A 292 17.39 -6.94 -10.43
CA ALA A 292 18.62 -7.71 -10.63
C ALA A 292 18.49 -8.78 -11.74
N MET A 293 17.27 -9.13 -12.12
CA MET A 293 16.96 -10.12 -13.16
C MET A 293 16.69 -9.51 -14.54
N MET A 294 16.75 -8.18 -14.72
CA MET A 294 16.35 -7.53 -15.97
C MET A 294 16.94 -8.17 -17.24
N ASN A 295 18.22 -8.60 -17.21
CA ASN A 295 18.83 -9.31 -18.33
C ASN A 295 18.13 -10.64 -18.67
N SER A 296 17.80 -11.45 -17.66
CA SER A 296 17.15 -12.76 -17.87
C SER A 296 15.66 -12.64 -18.19
N LEU A 297 15.03 -11.53 -17.80
CA LEU A 297 13.67 -11.16 -18.20
C LEU A 297 13.60 -10.66 -19.65
N GLY A 298 14.74 -10.35 -20.28
CA GLY A 298 14.78 -9.67 -21.56
C GLY A 298 14.18 -8.26 -21.49
N TRP A 299 14.37 -7.58 -20.35
CA TRP A 299 13.74 -6.30 -20.07
C TRP A 299 14.27 -5.17 -20.96
N GLY A 300 13.42 -4.20 -21.27
CA GLY A 300 13.69 -3.12 -22.22
C GLY A 300 12.64 -2.01 -22.16
N TYR A 301 12.86 -0.93 -22.92
CA TYR A 301 11.98 0.24 -22.94
C TYR A 301 10.56 -0.07 -23.42
N GLU A 302 10.37 -1.10 -24.24
CA GLU A 302 9.07 -1.56 -24.72
C GLU A 302 8.14 -2.06 -23.60
N TYR A 303 8.67 -2.39 -22.42
CA TYR A 303 7.93 -2.84 -21.24
C TYR A 303 7.68 -1.71 -20.21
N MET A 304 8.18 -0.51 -20.51
CA MET A 304 8.04 0.67 -19.67
C MET A 304 6.94 1.58 -20.20
N GLN A 305 6.19 2.20 -19.29
CA GLN A 305 5.39 3.36 -19.63
C GLN A 305 6.30 4.60 -19.69
N ASP A 306 7.04 4.82 -18.60
CA ASP A 306 8.00 5.91 -18.42
C ASP A 306 9.26 5.35 -17.74
N GLU A 307 10.27 6.18 -17.43
CA GLU A 307 11.50 5.66 -16.82
C GLU A 307 11.30 5.01 -15.44
N GLY A 308 10.19 5.29 -14.75
CA GLY A 308 9.90 4.80 -13.40
C GLY A 308 8.84 3.70 -13.32
N HIS A 309 7.97 3.57 -14.32
CA HIS A 309 6.79 2.69 -14.23
C HIS A 309 6.65 1.75 -15.43
N VAL A 310 6.26 0.51 -15.13
CA VAL A 310 5.95 -0.50 -16.14
C VAL A 310 4.69 -0.16 -16.93
N ASN A 311 4.61 -0.60 -18.18
CA ASN A 311 3.37 -0.58 -18.96
C ASN A 311 2.60 -1.91 -18.86
N ASP A 312 1.48 -2.03 -19.56
CA ASP A 312 0.63 -3.23 -19.52
C ASP A 312 1.34 -4.50 -20.06
N ASP A 313 2.33 -4.39 -20.96
CA ASP A 313 3.11 -5.54 -21.44
C ASP A 313 4.22 -5.94 -20.45
N GLY A 314 4.88 -4.95 -19.83
CA GLY A 314 5.80 -5.20 -18.73
C GLY A 314 5.13 -5.84 -17.52
N ARG A 315 3.89 -5.45 -17.21
CA ARG A 315 3.07 -6.10 -16.16
C ARG A 315 2.95 -7.61 -16.39
N LYS A 316 2.70 -8.05 -17.63
CA LYS A 316 2.56 -9.49 -17.94
C LYS A 316 3.84 -10.27 -17.62
N ILE A 317 5.00 -9.67 -17.87
CA ILE A 317 6.29 -10.28 -17.50
C ILE A 317 6.41 -10.36 -15.98
N VAL A 318 6.16 -9.26 -15.26
CA VAL A 318 6.21 -9.26 -13.79
C VAL A 318 5.24 -10.30 -13.21
N MET A 319 4.00 -10.33 -13.67
CA MET A 319 2.97 -11.27 -13.21
C MET A 319 3.35 -12.73 -13.45
N LYS A 320 3.90 -13.04 -14.63
CA LYS A 320 4.39 -14.38 -14.95
C LYS A 320 5.46 -14.83 -13.96
N TYR A 321 6.52 -14.04 -13.79
CA TYR A 321 7.64 -14.43 -12.90
C TYR A 321 7.25 -14.42 -11.42
N LEU A 322 6.33 -13.54 -11.01
CA LEU A 322 5.78 -13.54 -9.65
C LEU A 322 4.96 -14.81 -9.39
N THR A 323 4.12 -15.21 -10.34
CA THR A 323 3.32 -16.45 -10.29
C THR A 323 4.23 -17.66 -10.19
N GLU A 324 5.23 -17.76 -11.08
CA GLU A 324 6.21 -18.85 -11.09
C GLU A 324 6.93 -18.94 -9.74
N TYR A 325 7.43 -17.80 -9.23
CA TYR A 325 8.16 -17.78 -7.95
C TYR A 325 7.29 -18.21 -6.77
N ILE A 326 6.07 -17.70 -6.66
CA ILE A 326 5.14 -18.08 -5.59
C ILE A 326 4.74 -19.56 -5.73
N GLY A 327 4.43 -20.01 -6.93
CA GLY A 327 4.03 -21.39 -7.20
C GLY A 327 5.14 -22.41 -6.91
N GLU A 328 6.39 -22.10 -7.22
CA GLU A 328 7.52 -23.00 -7.00
C GLU A 328 8.00 -23.01 -5.55
N ASN A 329 8.05 -21.84 -4.91
CA ASN A 329 8.73 -21.68 -3.61
C ASN A 329 7.75 -21.56 -2.43
N LEU A 330 6.52 -21.09 -2.67
CA LEU A 330 5.60 -20.65 -1.62
C LEU A 330 4.22 -21.33 -1.66
N LYS A 331 3.90 -22.16 -2.66
CA LYS A 331 2.59 -22.82 -2.74
C LYS A 331 2.18 -23.59 -1.49
N ASN A 332 3.15 -24.18 -0.79
CA ASN A 332 2.90 -24.96 0.42
C ASN A 332 2.38 -24.10 1.58
N CYS A 333 2.45 -22.77 1.50
CA CYS A 333 1.84 -21.87 2.48
C CYS A 333 0.31 -21.90 2.42
N PHE A 334 -0.26 -22.34 1.29
CA PHE A 334 -1.70 -22.27 1.01
C PHE A 334 -2.36 -23.66 0.98
N ILE A 335 -1.55 -24.73 1.01
CA ILE A 335 -2.03 -26.11 0.95
C ILE A 335 -1.89 -26.69 2.35
N ASN A 336 -3.02 -26.87 3.04
CA ASN A 336 -3.11 -27.64 4.28
C ASN A 336 -3.42 -29.11 4.00
#